data_AF-A0A9X2MLG1-F1
#
_entry.id   AF-A0A9X2MLG1-F1
#
_cell.length_a   1.000
_cell.length_b   1.000
_cell.length_c   1.000
_cell.angle_alpha   90.00
_cell.angle_beta   90.00
_cell.angle_gamma   90.00
#
_symmetry.space_group_name_H-M   'P 1'
#
loop_
_entity.id
_entity.type
_entity.pdbx_description
1 polymer ?
#
loop_
_entity_poly.entity_id
_entity_poly.type
_entity_poly.pdbx_seq_one_letter_code
_entity_poly.pdbx_strand_id
1 'polypeptide(L)'
;MLLEILKEFLLSTGFAAITFKEIIMMIISFILLYLAIKKEYEPLLLVPIAFGMLLTNLPLGGLMESPKDGQLGGLLYYLYQGVELGIYPPLIFLGVGAMTDFGPLIANPKSILLGAAAQFGIFITFIGAIALKFTGPESASIGIIGGADGPTALYLTSRLAPHLLGPIAVAAYSYMALVPIIQPPIMKALTTEEERKIVMEQLRPVSKKEKIIFPILVTVFVVLLLPSAAPLIGMLMMGNLFRESGVVERLSQTAQNELVNIITIFLGVTVGAT
;
A
#
# COMPACT_ATOMS: atom_id res chain seq x y z
N MET A 1 18.66 13.35 -48.03
CA MET A 1 17.25 12.90 -48.05
C MET A 1 17.03 11.52 -47.41
N LEU A 2 17.24 10.36 -48.06
CA LEU A 2 16.96 9.04 -47.43
C LEU A 2 17.83 8.76 -46.18
N LEU A 3 19.12 9.10 -46.26
CA LEU A 3 20.07 8.99 -45.15
C LEU A 3 19.76 9.95 -44.00
N GLU A 4 19.17 11.12 -44.28
CA GLU A 4 18.75 12.07 -43.24
C GLU A 4 17.46 11.59 -42.56
N ILE A 5 16.49 11.08 -43.33
CA ILE A 5 15.26 10.49 -42.80
C ILE A 5 15.58 9.27 -41.92
N LEU A 6 16.53 8.42 -42.33
CA LEU A 6 16.98 7.28 -41.52
C LEU A 6 17.69 7.73 -40.24
N LYS A 7 18.48 8.81 -40.31
CA LYS A 7 19.17 9.37 -39.14
C LYS A 7 18.19 10.02 -38.17
N GLU A 8 17.23 10.79 -38.65
CA GLU A 8 16.14 11.34 -37.85
C GLU A 8 15.25 10.24 -37.26
N PHE A 9 14.93 9.21 -38.03
CA PHE A 9 14.19 8.04 -37.54
C PHE A 9 14.95 7.36 -36.40
N LEU A 10 16.24 7.08 -36.56
CA LEU A 10 17.06 6.47 -35.51
C LEU A 10 17.14 7.36 -34.27
N LEU A 11 17.29 8.67 -34.42
CA LEU A 11 17.29 9.64 -33.32
C LEU A 11 15.92 9.78 -32.63
N SER A 12 14.82 9.52 -33.34
CA SER A 12 13.46 9.51 -32.79
C SER A 12 13.09 8.23 -32.04
N THR A 13 13.95 7.19 -32.08
CA THR A 13 13.71 5.96 -31.32
C THR A 13 14.11 6.11 -29.87
N GLY A 14 13.39 5.42 -28.97
CA GLY A 14 13.77 5.37 -27.55
C GLY A 14 15.20 4.87 -27.31
N PHE A 15 15.73 4.03 -28.19
CA PHE A 15 17.12 3.56 -28.10
C PHE A 15 18.16 4.69 -28.20
N ALA A 16 17.88 5.74 -28.96
CA ALA A 16 18.77 6.89 -29.11
C ALA A 16 18.59 7.94 -28.01
N ALA A 17 17.40 8.01 -27.40
CA ALA A 17 17.07 8.96 -26.35
C ALA A 17 17.38 8.44 -24.93
N ILE A 18 17.85 7.20 -24.80
CA ILE A 18 18.05 6.57 -23.50
C ILE A 18 19.18 7.22 -22.69
N THR A 19 18.88 7.54 -21.45
CA THR A 19 19.82 8.13 -20.51
C THR A 19 20.40 7.08 -19.57
N PHE A 20 21.57 7.38 -18.99
CA PHE A 20 22.21 6.49 -18.01
C PHE A 20 21.34 6.24 -16.76
N LYS A 21 20.54 7.23 -16.34
CA LYS A 21 19.62 7.10 -15.20
C LYS A 21 18.49 6.12 -15.49
N GLU A 22 17.88 6.21 -16.67
CA GLU A 22 16.83 5.29 -17.11
C GLU A 22 17.33 3.85 -17.18
N ILE A 23 18.57 3.63 -17.64
CA ILE A 23 19.20 2.30 -17.63
C ILE A 23 19.28 1.71 -16.23
N ILE A 24 19.71 2.51 -15.23
CA ILE A 24 19.76 2.06 -13.84
C ILE A 24 18.37 1.68 -13.34
N MET A 25 17.37 2.52 -13.59
CA MET A 25 15.99 2.25 -13.15
C MET A 25 15.39 1.02 -13.83
N MET A 26 15.67 0.80 -15.12
CA MET A 26 15.28 -0.44 -15.80
C MET A 26 15.93 -1.67 -15.15
N ILE A 27 17.22 -1.62 -14.82
CA ILE A 27 17.89 -2.73 -14.12
C ILE A 27 17.21 -3.00 -12.76
N ILE A 28 16.90 -1.95 -12.00
CA ILE A 28 16.17 -2.08 -10.73
C ILE A 28 14.80 -2.71 -10.97
N SER A 29 14.05 -2.27 -11.99
CA SER A 29 12.75 -2.85 -12.33
C SER A 29 12.84 -4.34 -12.65
N PHE A 30 13.88 -4.79 -13.35
CA PHE A 30 14.11 -6.22 -13.63
C PHE A 30 14.48 -7.00 -12.36
N ILE A 31 15.24 -6.41 -11.43
CA ILE A 31 15.53 -7.03 -10.13
C ILE A 31 14.23 -7.19 -9.32
N LEU A 32 13.37 -6.18 -9.27
CA LEU A 32 12.10 -6.25 -8.57
C LEU A 32 11.14 -7.28 -9.21
N LEU A 33 11.08 -7.34 -10.55
CA LEU A 33 10.34 -8.39 -11.26
C LEU A 33 10.87 -9.79 -10.93
N TYR A 34 12.20 -9.96 -10.84
CA TYR A 34 12.80 -11.23 -10.44
C TYR A 34 12.41 -11.63 -9.01
N LEU A 35 12.45 -10.68 -8.06
CA LEU A 35 12.04 -10.93 -6.68
C LEU A 35 10.55 -11.27 -6.59
N ALA A 36 9.70 -10.55 -7.31
CA ALA A 36 8.26 -10.78 -7.31
C ALA A 36 7.90 -12.13 -7.95
N ILE A 37 8.48 -12.49 -9.09
CA ILE A 37 8.09 -13.68 -9.87
C ILE A 37 8.79 -14.94 -9.37
N LYS A 38 10.11 -14.89 -9.13
CA LYS A 38 10.88 -16.10 -8.76
C LYS A 38 10.94 -16.33 -7.25
N LYS A 39 10.96 -15.25 -6.47
CA LYS A 39 10.99 -15.34 -4.99
C LYS A 39 9.61 -15.17 -4.36
N GLU A 40 8.58 -14.87 -5.16
CA GLU A 40 7.20 -14.71 -4.72
C GLU A 40 7.05 -13.65 -3.60
N TYR A 41 7.86 -12.60 -3.66
CA TYR A 41 7.79 -11.49 -2.71
C TYR A 41 6.65 -10.55 -3.09
N GLU A 42 5.56 -10.58 -2.31
CA GLU A 42 4.35 -9.75 -2.48
C GLU A 42 3.95 -9.57 -3.97
N PRO A 43 3.78 -10.69 -4.72
CA PRO A 43 3.72 -10.64 -6.18
C PRO A 43 2.53 -9.82 -6.71
N LEU A 44 1.43 -9.79 -5.96
CA LEU A 44 0.21 -9.05 -6.32
C LEU A 44 0.46 -7.54 -6.48
N LEU A 45 1.42 -6.99 -5.73
CA LEU A 45 1.75 -5.57 -5.74
C LEU A 45 3.10 -5.30 -6.41
N LEU A 46 4.10 -6.12 -6.12
CA LEU A 46 5.46 -5.88 -6.59
C LEU A 46 5.60 -6.08 -8.11
N VAL A 47 4.82 -6.98 -8.73
CA VAL A 47 4.81 -7.12 -10.19
C VAL A 47 4.27 -5.86 -10.88
N PRO A 48 3.05 -5.36 -10.56
CA PRO A 48 2.58 -4.09 -11.10
C PRO A 48 3.52 -2.90 -10.86
N ILE A 49 4.10 -2.78 -9.66
CA ILE A 49 5.05 -1.71 -9.30
C ILE A 49 6.30 -1.78 -10.18
N ALA A 50 6.93 -2.94 -10.27
CA ALA A 50 8.13 -3.10 -11.08
C ALA A 50 7.84 -2.87 -12.57
N PHE A 51 6.67 -3.27 -13.06
CA PHE A 51 6.28 -3.01 -14.45
C PHE A 51 5.99 -1.53 -14.71
N GLY A 52 5.33 -0.82 -13.80
CA GLY A 52 5.12 0.63 -13.87
C GLY A 52 6.44 1.41 -13.90
N MET A 53 7.41 0.97 -13.09
CA MET A 53 8.78 1.51 -13.09
C MET A 53 9.49 1.28 -14.42
N LEU A 54 9.35 0.10 -15.00
CA LEU A 54 9.89 -0.18 -16.33
C LEU A 54 9.26 0.75 -17.38
N LEU A 55 7.93 0.85 -17.42
CA LEU A 55 7.19 1.64 -18.41
C LEU A 55 7.57 3.13 -18.41
N THR A 56 7.77 3.72 -17.24
CA THR A 56 8.10 5.15 -17.12
C THR A 56 9.54 5.49 -17.41
N ASN A 57 10.44 4.51 -17.28
CA ASN A 57 11.85 4.67 -17.60
C ASN A 57 12.17 4.23 -19.04
N LEU A 58 11.17 3.87 -19.85
CA LEU A 58 11.33 3.72 -21.28
C LEU A 58 11.23 5.11 -21.94
N PRO A 59 12.30 5.58 -22.60
CA PRO A 59 12.37 6.94 -23.14
C PRO A 59 11.33 7.19 -24.22
N LEU A 60 10.87 8.44 -24.31
CA LEU A 60 9.85 8.91 -25.27
C LEU A 60 8.44 8.30 -25.07
N GLY A 61 8.19 7.62 -23.95
CA GLY A 61 6.89 7.01 -23.67
C GLY A 61 5.78 7.99 -23.24
N GLY A 62 6.14 9.14 -22.67
CA GLY A 62 5.18 10.19 -22.28
C GLY A 62 4.09 9.77 -21.27
N LEU A 63 4.21 8.59 -20.64
CA LEU A 63 3.10 7.95 -19.92
C LEU A 63 2.66 8.69 -18.65
N MET A 64 3.57 9.46 -18.04
CA MET A 64 3.32 10.30 -16.86
C MET A 64 3.26 11.79 -17.19
N GLU A 65 3.27 12.17 -18.47
CA GLU A 65 3.21 13.59 -18.85
C GLU A 65 1.87 14.21 -18.45
N SER A 66 1.94 15.34 -17.77
CA SER A 66 0.76 16.14 -17.42
C SER A 66 0.17 16.77 -18.67
N PRO A 67 -1.17 16.94 -18.75
CA PRO A 67 -1.80 17.65 -19.86
C PRO A 67 -1.27 19.08 -19.93
N LYS A 68 -0.75 19.50 -21.10
CA LYS A 68 -0.25 20.86 -21.37
C LYS A 68 -0.72 21.33 -22.73
N ASP A 69 -1.01 22.62 -22.85
CA ASP A 69 -1.30 23.31 -24.12
C ASP A 69 -2.38 22.63 -24.99
N GLY A 70 -3.43 22.08 -24.35
CA GLY A 70 -4.52 21.39 -25.03
C GLY A 70 -4.23 19.95 -25.46
N GLN A 71 -3.04 19.42 -25.15
CA GLN A 71 -2.69 18.02 -25.33
C GLN A 71 -3.13 17.19 -24.12
N LEU A 72 -3.63 15.98 -24.40
CA LEU A 72 -4.00 15.02 -23.36
C LEU A 72 -2.74 14.52 -22.64
N GLY A 73 -2.81 14.40 -21.32
CA GLY A 73 -1.76 13.78 -20.53
C GLY A 73 -1.64 12.27 -20.80
N GLY A 74 -0.57 11.67 -20.27
CA GLY A 74 -0.33 10.24 -20.39
C GLY A 74 -1.33 9.40 -19.59
N LEU A 75 -1.49 8.12 -19.97
CA LEU A 75 -2.39 7.18 -19.29
C LEU A 75 -2.07 7.05 -17.79
N LEU A 76 -0.78 6.88 -17.46
CA LEU A 76 -0.36 6.67 -16.08
C LEU A 76 -0.52 7.95 -15.25
N TYR A 77 -0.40 9.14 -15.86
CA TYR A 77 -0.72 10.41 -15.20
C TYR A 77 -2.17 10.43 -14.69
N TYR A 78 -3.14 10.08 -15.53
CA TYR A 78 -4.55 10.09 -15.13
C TYR A 78 -4.87 9.01 -14.08
N LEU A 79 -4.29 7.82 -14.22
CA LEU A 79 -4.45 6.78 -13.20
C LEU A 79 -3.79 7.19 -11.88
N TYR A 80 -2.66 7.90 -11.92
CA TYR A 80 -1.94 8.39 -10.74
C TYR A 80 -2.74 9.41 -9.94
N GLN A 81 -3.68 10.14 -10.57
CA GLN A 81 -4.59 11.02 -9.85
C GLN A 81 -5.39 10.30 -8.76
N GLY A 82 -5.67 8.99 -8.92
CA GLY A 82 -6.30 8.21 -7.85
C GLY A 82 -5.43 8.02 -6.61
N VAL A 83 -4.10 8.09 -6.76
CA VAL A 83 -3.13 8.06 -5.64
C VAL A 83 -2.96 9.45 -5.05
N GLU A 84 -2.75 10.45 -5.91
CA GLU A 84 -2.53 11.85 -5.52
C GLU A 84 -3.74 12.44 -4.78
N LEU A 85 -4.96 12.17 -5.28
CA LEU A 85 -6.20 12.58 -4.63
C LEU A 85 -6.58 11.70 -3.43
N GLY A 86 -5.83 10.62 -3.18
CA GLY A 86 -6.07 9.70 -2.07
C GLY A 86 -7.36 8.89 -2.20
N ILE A 87 -7.74 8.51 -3.42
CA ILE A 87 -8.96 7.75 -3.74
C ILE A 87 -8.73 6.25 -3.57
N TYR A 88 -7.60 5.72 -4.05
CA TYR A 88 -7.34 4.28 -4.03
C TYR A 88 -7.18 3.70 -2.62
N PRO A 89 -6.47 4.32 -1.66
CA PRO A 89 -6.29 3.71 -0.35
C PRO A 89 -7.62 3.46 0.39
N PRO A 90 -8.55 4.43 0.51
CA PRO A 90 -9.88 4.15 1.09
C PRO A 90 -10.64 3.01 0.40
N LEU A 91 -10.53 2.89 -0.93
CA LEU A 91 -11.17 1.79 -1.67
C LEU A 91 -10.51 0.43 -1.40
N ILE A 92 -9.19 0.38 -1.19
CA ILE A 92 -8.51 -0.84 -0.74
C ILE A 92 -8.98 -1.21 0.67
N PHE A 93 -9.10 -0.22 1.56
CA PHE A 93 -9.63 -0.42 2.91
C PHE A 93 -11.05 -1.01 2.92
N LEU A 94 -11.90 -0.62 1.97
CA LEU A 94 -13.21 -1.26 1.80
C LEU A 94 -13.09 -2.77 1.59
N GLY A 95 -12.21 -3.20 0.70
CA GLY A 95 -12.01 -4.62 0.44
C GLY A 95 -11.32 -5.35 1.58
N VAL A 96 -10.30 -4.76 2.21
CA VAL A 96 -9.66 -5.30 3.43
C VAL A 96 -10.72 -5.49 4.53
N GLY A 97 -11.63 -4.54 4.70
CA GLY A 97 -12.74 -4.64 5.62
C GLY A 97 -13.67 -5.81 5.32
N ALA A 98 -13.98 -6.04 4.04
CA ALA A 98 -14.79 -7.17 3.59
C ALA A 98 -14.10 -8.53 3.76
N MET A 99 -12.77 -8.58 3.75
CA MET A 99 -11.97 -9.79 4.01
C MET A 99 -11.76 -10.09 5.50
N THR A 100 -11.78 -9.06 6.36
CA THR A 100 -11.39 -9.16 7.76
C THR A 100 -12.49 -9.76 8.64
N ASP A 101 -12.16 -10.80 9.42
CA ASP A 101 -13.02 -11.29 10.51
C ASP A 101 -12.64 -10.61 11.83
N PHE A 102 -13.54 -9.79 12.37
CA PHE A 102 -13.37 -9.13 13.66
C PHE A 102 -13.83 -9.98 14.85
N GLY A 103 -14.33 -11.20 14.61
CA GLY A 103 -14.72 -12.15 15.66
C GLY A 103 -13.65 -12.33 16.73
N PRO A 104 -12.38 -12.59 16.38
CA PRO A 104 -11.30 -12.72 17.37
C PRO A 104 -11.06 -11.46 18.21
N LEU A 105 -11.14 -10.27 17.60
CA LEU A 105 -10.97 -8.99 18.28
C LEU A 105 -12.10 -8.73 19.27
N ILE A 106 -13.35 -8.99 18.85
CA ILE A 106 -14.54 -8.84 19.68
C ILE A 106 -14.55 -9.86 20.83
N ALA A 107 -14.07 -11.08 20.57
CA ALA A 107 -13.99 -12.14 21.56
C ALA A 107 -13.00 -11.83 22.69
N ASN A 108 -11.84 -11.26 22.35
CA ASN A 108 -10.83 -10.82 23.32
C ASN A 108 -10.40 -9.36 23.09
N PRO A 109 -11.14 -8.38 23.63
CA PRO A 109 -10.84 -6.96 23.43
C PRO A 109 -9.48 -6.52 23.95
N LYS A 110 -8.86 -7.26 24.88
CA LYS A 110 -7.51 -6.95 25.39
C LYS A 110 -6.45 -6.99 24.28
N SER A 111 -6.71 -7.71 23.19
CA SER A 111 -5.83 -7.73 22.02
C SER A 111 -5.67 -6.36 21.34
N ILE A 112 -6.59 -5.42 21.56
CA ILE A 112 -6.46 -4.02 21.11
C ILE A 112 -5.20 -3.37 21.71
N LEU A 113 -4.84 -3.70 22.95
CA LEU A 113 -3.65 -3.15 23.60
C LEU A 113 -2.36 -3.63 22.95
N LEU A 114 -2.33 -4.88 22.46
CA LEU A 114 -1.21 -5.37 21.65
C LEU A 114 -1.12 -4.58 20.34
N GLY A 115 -2.26 -4.30 19.70
CA GLY A 115 -2.33 -3.45 18.51
C GLY A 115 -1.80 -2.04 18.77
N ALA A 116 -2.18 -1.43 19.90
CA ALA A 116 -1.68 -0.11 20.30
C ALA A 116 -0.15 -0.13 20.52
N ALA A 117 0.36 -1.17 21.18
CA ALA A 117 1.80 -1.33 21.39
C ALA A 117 2.56 -1.56 20.07
N ALA A 118 1.98 -2.28 19.11
CA ALA A 118 2.58 -2.48 17.80
C ALA A 118 2.83 -1.16 17.05
N GLN A 119 2.03 -0.12 17.30
CA GLN A 119 2.21 1.19 16.68
C GLN A 119 3.42 1.97 17.21
N PHE A 120 4.07 1.55 18.32
CA PHE A 120 5.31 2.18 18.78
C PHE A 120 6.42 2.15 17.72
N GLY A 121 6.41 1.15 16.84
CA GLY A 121 7.34 1.09 15.71
C GLY A 121 7.30 2.33 14.82
N ILE A 122 6.11 2.94 14.62
CA ILE A 122 5.96 4.18 13.85
C ILE A 122 6.69 5.33 14.54
N PHE A 123 6.47 5.50 15.84
CA PHE A 123 7.07 6.60 16.60
C PHE A 123 8.59 6.45 16.72
N ILE A 124 9.10 5.24 16.89
CA ILE A 124 10.54 4.98 16.93
C ILE A 124 11.17 5.32 15.58
N THR A 125 10.58 4.88 14.47
CA THR A 125 11.07 5.19 13.12
C THR A 125 10.98 6.69 12.84
N PHE A 126 9.90 7.36 13.26
CA PHE A 126 9.75 8.81 13.15
C PHE A 126 10.87 9.57 13.87
N ILE A 127 11.15 9.22 15.14
CA ILE A 127 12.23 9.84 15.92
C ILE A 127 13.59 9.58 15.25
N GLY A 128 13.81 8.36 14.74
CA GLY A 128 15.02 8.02 13.99
C GLY A 128 15.20 8.87 12.73
N ALA A 129 14.13 9.08 11.95
CA ALA A 129 14.16 9.91 10.75
C ALA A 129 14.46 11.39 11.08
N ILE A 130 13.86 11.91 12.16
CA ILE A 130 14.17 13.26 12.66
C ILE A 130 15.65 13.37 13.06
N ALA A 131 16.20 12.35 13.74
CA ALA A 131 17.62 12.32 14.12
C ALA A 131 18.55 12.29 12.90
N LEU A 132 18.10 11.69 11.79
CA LEU A 132 18.78 11.70 10.48
C LEU A 132 18.56 12.99 9.67
N LYS A 133 17.94 14.02 10.26
CA LYS A 133 17.70 15.35 9.68
C LYS A 133 16.65 15.41 8.56
N PHE A 134 15.73 14.45 8.49
CA PHE A 134 14.53 14.60 7.66
C PHE A 134 13.56 15.65 8.23
N THR A 135 12.75 16.27 7.38
CA THR A 135 11.72 17.21 7.85
C THR A 135 10.61 16.47 8.62
N GLY A 136 9.77 17.21 9.36
CA GLY A 136 8.62 16.61 10.06
C GLY A 136 7.69 15.80 9.14
N PRO A 137 7.23 16.35 8.01
CA PRO A 137 6.37 15.62 7.05
C PRO A 137 7.03 14.40 6.42
N GLU A 138 8.31 14.50 6.04
CA GLU A 138 9.07 13.35 5.52
C GLU A 138 9.27 12.27 6.58
N SER A 139 9.62 12.65 7.82
CA SER A 139 9.77 11.72 8.94
C SER A 139 8.48 11.01 9.27
N ALA A 140 7.32 11.70 9.20
CA ALA A 140 6.00 11.09 9.38
C ALA A 140 5.70 10.05 8.29
N SER A 141 6.08 10.36 7.05
CA SER A 141 5.90 9.48 5.88
C SER A 141 6.85 8.27 5.91
N ILE A 142 8.04 8.41 6.48
CA ILE A 142 8.94 7.28 6.72
C ILE A 142 8.46 6.45 7.93
N GLY A 143 8.00 7.13 8.99
CA GLY A 143 7.54 6.50 10.22
C GLY A 143 6.39 5.51 10.01
N ILE A 144 5.41 5.87 9.17
CA ILE A 144 4.21 5.06 8.94
C ILE A 144 4.52 3.65 8.37
N ILE A 145 5.68 3.45 7.73
CA ILE A 145 6.18 2.13 7.30
C ILE A 145 6.21 1.15 8.49
N GLY A 146 6.55 1.64 9.69
CA GLY A 146 6.58 0.86 10.92
C GLY A 146 5.22 0.31 11.35
N GLY A 147 4.12 0.81 10.79
CA GLY A 147 2.77 0.28 11.00
C GLY A 147 2.46 -0.97 10.17
N ALA A 148 3.32 -1.33 9.21
CA ALA A 148 3.17 -2.46 8.29
C ALA A 148 1.84 -2.47 7.50
N ASP A 149 1.35 -1.27 7.17
CA ASP A 149 0.10 -1.05 6.45
C ASP A 149 0.37 -0.21 5.19
N GLY A 150 0.55 -0.90 4.06
CA GLY A 150 0.88 -0.29 2.77
C GLY A 150 -0.11 0.79 2.32
N PRO A 151 -1.43 0.49 2.23
CA PRO A 151 -2.42 1.50 1.84
C PRO A 151 -2.39 2.77 2.71
N THR A 152 -2.27 2.64 4.03
CA THR A 152 -2.16 3.82 4.92
C THR A 152 -0.86 4.58 4.69
N ALA A 153 0.26 3.86 4.49
CA ALA A 153 1.55 4.47 4.21
C ALA A 153 1.52 5.32 2.93
N LEU A 154 0.90 4.80 1.87
CA LEU A 154 0.72 5.54 0.61
C LEU A 154 -0.19 6.75 0.79
N TYR A 155 -1.31 6.59 1.49
CA TYR A 155 -2.26 7.68 1.74
C TYR A 155 -1.66 8.85 2.53
N LEU A 156 -0.88 8.55 3.56
CA LEU A 156 -0.22 9.57 4.37
C LEU A 156 0.91 10.24 3.60
N THR A 157 1.71 9.47 2.87
CA THR A 157 2.84 9.97 2.09
C THR A 157 2.37 10.85 0.93
N SER A 158 1.28 10.50 0.23
CA SER A 158 0.74 11.32 -0.86
C SER A 158 0.23 12.70 -0.39
N ARG A 159 -0.02 12.87 0.91
CA ARG A 159 -0.43 14.15 1.51
C ARG A 159 0.71 14.92 2.18
N LEU A 160 1.70 14.23 2.73
CA LEU A 160 2.76 14.85 3.53
C LEU A 160 4.09 14.99 2.78
N ALA A 161 4.47 14.00 1.97
CA ALA A 161 5.74 13.99 1.22
C ALA A 161 5.60 13.24 -0.11
N PRO A 162 4.89 13.82 -1.12
CA PRO A 162 4.61 13.13 -2.39
C PRO A 162 5.87 12.69 -3.15
N HIS A 163 6.97 13.44 -3.02
CA HIS A 163 8.26 13.13 -3.65
C HIS A 163 8.94 11.88 -3.07
N LEU A 164 8.52 11.39 -1.90
CA LEU A 164 9.01 10.15 -1.29
C LEU A 164 8.09 8.96 -1.53
N LEU A 165 6.97 9.14 -2.25
CA LEU A 165 5.96 8.10 -2.45
C LEU A 165 6.53 6.82 -3.07
N GLY A 166 7.25 6.92 -4.18
CA GLY A 166 7.87 5.77 -4.85
C GLY A 166 8.81 4.98 -3.92
N PRO A 167 9.84 5.62 -3.32
CA PRO A 167 10.72 4.96 -2.37
C PRO A 167 10.01 4.34 -1.16
N ILE A 168 9.04 5.04 -0.56
CA ILE A 168 8.28 4.56 0.60
C ILE A 168 7.41 3.36 0.22
N ALA A 169 6.77 3.40 -0.95
CA ALA A 169 5.96 2.28 -1.43
C ALA A 169 6.76 1.01 -1.62
N VAL A 170 7.91 1.12 -2.32
CA VAL A 170 8.81 0.00 -2.54
C VAL A 170 9.30 -0.54 -1.20
N ALA A 171 9.72 0.32 -0.27
CA ALA A 171 10.19 -0.08 1.05
C ALA A 171 9.08 -0.76 1.87
N ALA A 172 7.87 -0.19 1.93
CA ALA A 172 6.75 -0.71 2.70
C ALA A 172 6.40 -2.13 2.28
N TYR A 173 6.13 -2.37 0.99
CA TYR A 173 5.76 -3.70 0.51
C TYR A 173 6.92 -4.69 0.53
N SER A 174 8.15 -4.25 0.27
CA SER A 174 9.33 -5.11 0.40
C SER A 174 9.53 -5.57 1.83
N TYR A 175 9.39 -4.67 2.82
CA TYR A 175 9.56 -5.03 4.23
C TYR A 175 8.41 -5.89 4.77
N MET A 176 7.19 -5.69 4.28
CA MET A 176 6.06 -6.60 4.57
C MET A 176 6.35 -8.02 4.10
N ALA A 177 6.91 -8.19 2.89
CA ALA A 177 7.33 -9.51 2.38
C ALA A 177 8.44 -10.15 3.23
N LEU A 178 9.26 -9.35 3.91
CA LEU A 178 10.36 -9.82 4.75
C LEU A 178 9.94 -10.14 6.19
N VAL A 179 8.67 -9.93 6.57
CA VAL A 179 8.16 -10.25 7.92
C VAL A 179 8.48 -11.70 8.35
N PRO A 180 8.30 -12.74 7.50
CA PRO A 180 8.66 -14.12 7.86
C PRO A 180 10.15 -14.33 8.11
N ILE A 181 11.02 -13.43 7.64
CA ILE A 181 12.47 -13.50 7.85
C ILE A 181 12.87 -12.67 9.08
N ILE A 182 12.26 -11.50 9.26
CA ILE A 182 12.61 -10.54 10.34
C ILE A 182 11.97 -10.93 11.67
N GLN A 183 10.69 -11.36 11.66
CA GLN A 183 9.91 -11.59 12.87
C GLN A 183 10.39 -12.81 13.69
N PRO A 184 10.69 -13.99 13.11
CA PRO A 184 11.06 -15.16 13.91
C PRO A 184 12.37 -15.01 14.70
N PRO A 185 13.45 -14.40 14.18
CA PRO A 185 14.65 -14.12 14.97
C PRO A 185 14.38 -13.22 16.18
N ILE A 186 13.56 -12.18 16.02
CA ILE A 186 13.18 -11.26 17.11
C ILE A 186 12.38 -12.01 18.18
N MET A 187 11.41 -12.82 17.77
CA MET A 187 10.65 -13.67 18.70
C MET A 187 11.59 -14.61 19.45
N LYS A 188 12.56 -15.21 18.74
CA LYS A 188 13.56 -16.11 19.34
C LYS A 188 14.43 -15.43 20.38
N ALA A 189 14.76 -14.15 20.17
CA ALA A 189 15.62 -13.37 21.05
C ALA A 189 14.90 -12.80 22.30
N LEU A 190 13.61 -12.45 22.18
CA LEU A 190 12.89 -11.74 23.24
C LEU A 190 11.97 -12.62 24.10
N THR A 191 11.45 -13.72 23.56
CA THR A 191 10.51 -14.59 24.30
C THR A 191 11.21 -15.83 24.84
N THR A 192 10.74 -16.36 25.96
CA THR A 192 11.25 -17.61 26.56
C THR A 192 10.54 -18.84 26.00
N GLU A 193 11.08 -20.04 26.21
CA GLU A 193 10.40 -21.28 25.81
C GLU A 193 9.10 -21.52 26.58
N GLU A 194 9.07 -21.13 27.87
CA GLU A 194 7.88 -21.30 28.72
C GLU A 194 6.72 -20.43 28.22
N GLU A 195 6.99 -19.17 27.85
CA GLU A 195 5.97 -18.27 27.27
C GLU A 195 5.42 -18.79 25.94
N ARG A 196 6.27 -19.43 25.11
CA ARG A 196 5.85 -19.99 23.81
C ARG A 196 4.99 -21.26 23.95
N LYS A 197 5.02 -21.92 25.11
CA LYS A 197 4.26 -23.14 25.40
C LYS A 197 2.92 -22.86 26.08
N ILE A 198 2.59 -21.59 26.36
CA ILE A 198 1.30 -21.20 26.95
C ILE A 198 0.16 -21.61 26.00
N VAL A 199 -0.79 -22.40 26.52
CA VAL A 199 -1.96 -22.84 25.77
C VAL A 199 -2.95 -21.68 25.65
N MET A 200 -3.29 -21.31 24.43
CA MET A 200 -4.29 -20.27 24.17
C MET A 200 -5.69 -20.83 24.43
N GLU A 201 -6.45 -20.18 25.30
CA GLU A 201 -7.85 -20.52 25.57
C GLU A 201 -8.72 -20.32 24.33
N GLN A 202 -9.77 -21.13 24.18
CA GLN A 202 -10.73 -20.92 23.10
C GLN A 202 -11.48 -19.60 23.31
N LEU A 203 -11.52 -18.80 22.24
CA LEU A 203 -12.23 -17.53 22.22
C LEU A 203 -13.73 -17.75 22.42
N ARG A 204 -14.38 -16.83 23.13
CA ARG A 204 -15.85 -16.87 23.30
C ARG A 204 -16.56 -16.81 21.94
N PRO A 205 -17.70 -17.49 21.77
CA PRO A 205 -18.52 -17.32 20.57
C PRO A 205 -19.06 -15.89 20.52
N VAL A 206 -18.88 -15.23 19.37
CA VAL A 206 -19.38 -13.87 19.13
C VAL A 206 -20.70 -13.95 18.38
N SER A 207 -21.73 -13.29 18.90
CA SER A 207 -23.05 -13.28 18.27
C SER A 207 -23.06 -12.49 16.95
N LYS A 208 -23.93 -12.87 16.01
CA LYS A 208 -24.11 -12.12 14.75
C LYS A 208 -24.49 -10.65 15.00
N LYS A 209 -25.25 -10.38 16.07
CA LYS A 209 -25.62 -9.02 16.46
C LYS A 209 -24.40 -8.20 16.87
N GLU A 210 -23.49 -8.77 17.67
CA GLU A 210 -22.23 -8.10 18.03
C GLU A 210 -21.39 -7.78 16.80
N LYS A 211 -21.25 -8.74 15.87
CA LYS A 211 -20.49 -8.52 14.63
C LYS A 211 -21.06 -7.43 13.74
N ILE A 212 -22.39 -7.24 13.72
CA ILE A 212 -23.05 -6.18 12.93
C ILE A 212 -22.98 -4.81 13.62
N ILE A 213 -23.15 -4.77 14.95
CA ILE A 213 -23.12 -3.51 15.71
C ILE A 213 -21.70 -2.96 15.79
N PHE A 214 -20.69 -3.83 15.87
CA PHE A 214 -19.29 -3.47 15.98
C PHE A 214 -18.82 -2.44 14.94
N PRO A 215 -18.94 -2.66 13.61
CA PRO A 215 -18.46 -1.71 12.62
C PRO A 215 -19.17 -0.35 12.70
N ILE A 216 -20.47 -0.35 13.01
CA ILE A 216 -21.25 0.90 13.16
C ILE A 216 -20.75 1.70 14.37
N LEU A 217 -20.61 1.03 15.51
CA LEU A 217 -20.16 1.66 16.75
C LEU A 217 -18.73 2.18 16.62
N VAL A 218 -17.82 1.40 16.05
CA VAL A 218 -16.43 1.80 15.81
C VAL A 218 -16.38 3.00 14.87
N THR A 219 -17.16 2.99 13.78
CA THR A 219 -17.21 4.13 12.85
C THR A 219 -17.65 5.40 13.57
N VAL A 220 -18.78 5.37 14.28
CA VAL A 220 -19.30 6.55 14.98
C VAL A 220 -18.30 7.04 16.03
N PHE A 221 -17.77 6.13 16.86
CA PHE A 221 -16.85 6.50 17.93
C PHE A 221 -15.54 7.08 17.41
N VAL A 222 -14.88 6.39 16.47
CA VAL A 222 -13.56 6.79 15.97
C VAL A 222 -13.67 8.06 15.13
N VAL A 223 -14.71 8.22 14.30
CA VAL A 223 -14.89 9.44 13.49
C VAL A 223 -15.20 10.66 14.36
N LEU A 224 -15.98 10.49 15.44
CA LEU A 224 -16.23 11.58 16.39
C LEU A 224 -14.99 11.95 17.19
N LEU A 225 -14.14 10.97 17.53
CA LEU A 225 -12.89 11.21 18.26
C LEU A 225 -11.78 11.78 17.36
N LEU A 226 -11.66 11.28 16.13
CA LEU A 226 -10.62 11.63 15.17
C LEU A 226 -11.20 11.72 13.75
N PRO A 227 -11.79 12.87 13.37
CA PRO A 227 -12.44 13.04 12.07
C PRO A 227 -11.53 12.83 10.86
N SER A 228 -10.22 13.09 10.99
CA SER A 228 -9.24 12.88 9.92
C SER A 228 -9.07 11.42 9.50
N ALA A 229 -9.43 10.46 10.35
CA ALA A 229 -9.41 9.03 10.05
C ALA A 229 -10.67 8.53 9.32
N ALA A 230 -11.68 9.39 9.13
CA ALA A 230 -12.97 9.01 8.56
C ALA A 230 -12.89 8.32 7.19
N PRO A 231 -12.06 8.77 6.22
CA PRO A 231 -11.98 8.10 4.92
C PRO A 231 -11.48 6.65 5.02
N LEU A 232 -10.54 6.36 5.93
CA LEU A 232 -9.96 5.02 6.06
C LEU A 232 -10.85 4.12 6.91
N ILE A 233 -11.19 4.56 8.13
CA ILE A 233 -12.00 3.77 9.07
C ILE A 233 -13.42 3.58 8.56
N GLY A 234 -14.01 4.61 7.95
CA GLY A 234 -15.36 4.52 7.39
C GLY A 234 -15.45 3.47 6.29
N MET A 235 -14.48 3.45 5.35
CA MET A 235 -14.47 2.45 4.29
C MET A 235 -14.15 1.05 4.81
N LEU A 236 -13.20 0.92 5.76
CA LEU A 236 -12.89 -0.36 6.41
C LEU A 236 -14.11 -0.97 7.10
N MET A 237 -14.80 -0.19 7.92
CA MET A 237 -15.97 -0.65 8.66
C MET A 237 -17.18 -0.87 7.75
N MET A 238 -17.34 -0.08 6.67
CA MET A 238 -18.34 -0.35 5.63
C MET A 238 -18.11 -1.71 4.98
N GLY A 239 -16.86 -2.04 4.64
CA GLY A 239 -16.50 -3.34 4.09
C GLY A 239 -16.83 -4.48 5.05
N ASN A 240 -16.52 -4.29 6.34
CA ASN A 240 -16.86 -5.27 7.35
C ASN A 240 -18.38 -5.44 7.50
N LEU A 241 -19.16 -4.36 7.43
CA LEU A 241 -20.61 -4.44 7.45
C LEU A 241 -21.18 -5.18 6.24
N PHE A 242 -20.58 -5.04 5.05
CA PHE A 242 -20.99 -5.83 3.87
C PHE A 242 -20.84 -7.33 4.12
N ARG A 243 -19.71 -7.73 4.72
CA ARG A 243 -19.44 -9.12 5.11
C ARG A 243 -20.44 -9.64 6.16
N GLU A 244 -20.64 -8.89 7.25
CA GLU A 244 -21.38 -9.38 8.42
C GLU A 244 -22.91 -9.26 8.28
N SER A 245 -23.40 -8.32 7.46
CA SER A 245 -24.84 -8.13 7.25
C SER A 245 -25.50 -9.31 6.55
N GLY A 246 -24.79 -9.97 5.63
CA GLY A 246 -25.30 -11.12 4.87
C GLY A 246 -26.42 -10.81 3.88
N VAL A 247 -26.77 -9.53 3.68
CA VAL A 247 -27.83 -9.09 2.73
C VAL A 247 -27.26 -8.47 1.46
N VAL A 248 -25.97 -8.15 1.45
CA VAL A 248 -25.26 -7.55 0.30
C VAL A 248 -24.11 -8.44 -0.18
N GLU A 249 -24.36 -9.75 -0.29
CA GLU A 249 -23.35 -10.74 -0.65
C GLU A 249 -22.62 -10.39 -1.97
N ARG A 250 -23.37 -9.95 -2.99
CA ARG A 250 -22.79 -9.49 -4.26
C ARG A 250 -21.81 -8.32 -4.06
N LEU A 251 -22.16 -7.34 -3.22
CA LEU A 251 -21.27 -6.20 -2.95
C LEU A 251 -20.05 -6.62 -2.14
N SER A 252 -20.22 -7.52 -1.16
CA SER A 252 -19.11 -8.06 -0.36
C SER A 252 -18.12 -8.82 -1.25
N GLN A 253 -18.61 -9.68 -2.14
CA GLN A 253 -17.77 -10.43 -3.09
C GLN A 253 -17.05 -9.49 -4.05
N THR A 254 -17.77 -8.51 -4.63
CA THR A 254 -17.16 -7.51 -5.51
C THR A 254 -16.10 -6.67 -4.80
N ALA A 255 -16.35 -6.25 -3.56
CA ALA A 255 -15.40 -5.46 -2.79
C ALA A 255 -14.12 -6.24 -2.46
N GLN A 256 -14.22 -7.50 -2.04
CA GLN A 256 -13.05 -8.29 -1.61
C GLN A 256 -12.26 -8.90 -2.78
N ASN A 257 -12.88 -9.07 -3.95
CA ASN A 257 -12.24 -9.70 -5.12
C ASN A 257 -11.99 -8.68 -6.22
N GLU A 258 -12.99 -8.41 -7.07
CA GLU A 258 -12.82 -7.69 -8.33
C GLU A 258 -12.37 -6.24 -8.11
N LEU A 259 -13.00 -5.52 -7.17
CA LEU A 259 -12.68 -4.13 -6.91
C LEU A 259 -11.25 -3.97 -6.39
N VAL A 260 -10.86 -4.73 -5.36
CA VAL A 260 -9.49 -4.68 -4.83
C VAL A 260 -8.48 -5.04 -5.90
N ASN A 261 -8.74 -6.06 -6.72
CA ASN A 261 -7.83 -6.45 -7.79
C ASN A 261 -7.65 -5.33 -8.83
N ILE A 262 -8.73 -4.67 -9.25
CA ILE A 262 -8.67 -3.53 -10.19
C ILE A 262 -7.88 -2.37 -9.58
N ILE A 263 -8.21 -1.99 -8.34
CA ILE A 263 -7.53 -0.87 -7.68
C ILE A 263 -6.07 -1.19 -7.40
N THR A 264 -5.74 -2.43 -7.06
CA THR A 264 -4.37 -2.90 -6.84
C THR A 264 -3.53 -2.80 -8.12
N ILE A 265 -4.10 -3.14 -9.28
CA ILE A 265 -3.43 -2.97 -10.57
C ILE A 265 -3.17 -1.49 -10.83
N PHE A 266 -4.18 -0.62 -10.68
CA PHE A 266 -4.01 0.82 -10.93
C PHE A 266 -3.01 1.45 -9.97
N LEU A 267 -3.14 1.15 -8.68
CA LEU A 267 -2.22 1.60 -7.63
C LEU A 267 -0.80 1.14 -7.94
N GLY A 268 -0.59 -0.15 -8.17
CA GLY A 268 0.73 -0.71 -8.35
C GLY A 268 1.45 -0.13 -9.57
N VAL A 269 0.80 -0.09 -10.73
CA VAL A 269 1.40 0.48 -11.94
C VAL A 269 1.72 1.97 -11.77
N THR A 270 0.83 2.74 -11.15
CA THR A 270 1.01 4.19 -10.98
C THR A 270 2.01 4.57 -9.90
N VAL A 271 2.13 3.78 -8.85
CA VAL A 271 3.16 3.95 -7.81
C VAL A 271 4.53 3.55 -8.33
N GLY A 272 4.62 2.51 -9.18
CA GLY A 272 5.86 2.20 -9.90
C GLY A 272 6.27 3.29 -10.87
N ALA A 273 5.31 4.07 -11.36
CA ALA A 273 5.51 5.13 -12.34
C ALA A 273 6.08 6.44 -11.74
N THR A 274 6.18 6.55 -10.41
CA THR A 274 6.74 7.71 -9.69
C THR A 274 8.14 7.45 -9.18
#